data_AF-A0A225SQ95-F1
#
_entry.id   AF-A0A225SQ95-F1
#
_cell.length_a   1.000
_cell.length_b   1.000
_cell.length_c   1.000
_cell.angle_alpha   90.00
_cell.angle_beta   90.00
_cell.angle_gamma   90.00
#
_symmetry.space_group_name_H-M   'P 1'
#
loop_
_entity.id
_entity.type
_entity.pdbx_description
1 polymer ?
#
loop_
_entity_poly.entity_id
_entity_poly.type
_entity_poly.pdbx_seq_one_letter_code
_entity_poly.pdbx_strand_id
1 'polypeptide(L)'
;MNAITLTPGVTYQYDIGKLYSPSERQAIERHNDSVFQEARRRQQAEIEEHTRRAYESNRPMSSEEYYQLALDREAQKQLKQKEEELLAAAKEQEKIDFMESSPPSVELVEANAMMFLKTLQEWIQRGYEIDLNRVLHFVPGCFAVRLIRSMPN
;
A
#
# COMPACT_ATOMS: atom_id res chain seq x y z
N MET A 1 49.95 -14.40 -3.56
CA MET A 1 50.20 -15.23 -4.76
C MET A 1 49.23 -16.39 -4.70
N ASN A 2 48.23 -16.42 -5.58
CA ASN A 2 47.21 -17.47 -5.57
C ASN A 2 47.36 -18.30 -6.85
N ALA A 3 47.72 -19.58 -6.73
CA ALA A 3 47.82 -20.51 -7.84
C ALA A 3 46.63 -21.48 -7.77
N ILE A 4 45.87 -21.59 -8.86
CA ILE A 4 44.79 -22.57 -9.00
C ILE A 4 45.32 -23.70 -9.89
N THR A 5 45.25 -24.93 -9.41
CA THR A 5 45.75 -26.13 -10.09
C THR A 5 44.59 -26.86 -10.76
N LEU A 6 44.59 -26.97 -12.08
CA LEU A 6 43.50 -27.65 -12.83
C LEU A 6 43.92 -28.98 -13.47
N THR A 7 45.17 -29.44 -13.32
CA THR A 7 45.64 -30.79 -13.68
C THR A 7 46.96 -31.12 -12.95
N PRO A 8 47.24 -32.39 -12.62
CA PRO A 8 48.47 -32.77 -11.93
C PRO A 8 49.66 -32.66 -12.89
N GLY A 9 50.55 -31.69 -12.64
CA GLY A 9 51.83 -31.57 -13.33
C GLY A 9 52.05 -30.30 -14.16
N VAL A 10 51.03 -29.45 -14.34
CA VAL A 10 51.20 -28.15 -15.02
C VAL A 10 50.62 -27.03 -14.14
N THR A 11 51.48 -26.36 -13.38
CA THR A 11 51.14 -25.10 -12.72
C THR A 11 51.32 -23.95 -13.71
N TYR A 12 50.22 -23.44 -14.26
CA TYR A 12 50.23 -22.16 -14.95
C TYR A 12 50.39 -21.05 -13.89
N GLN A 13 51.61 -20.57 -13.72
CA GLN A 13 51.87 -19.33 -12.99
C GLN A 13 51.38 -18.17 -13.87
N TYR A 14 50.10 -17.83 -13.73
CA TYR A 14 49.58 -16.59 -14.29
C TYR A 14 50.15 -15.44 -13.48
N ASP A 15 51.28 -14.92 -13.96
CA ASP A 15 51.78 -13.65 -13.49
C ASP A 15 50.87 -12.57 -14.07
N ILE A 16 49.90 -12.11 -13.27
CA ILE A 16 49.03 -10.98 -13.60
C ILE A 16 49.90 -9.75 -13.98
N GLY A 17 51.15 -9.72 -13.49
CA GLY A 17 52.32 -8.98 -13.97
C GLY A 17 52.40 -8.78 -15.49
N LYS A 18 52.19 -9.86 -16.25
CA LYS A 18 52.49 -9.97 -17.68
C LYS A 18 51.25 -9.90 -18.58
N LEU A 19 50.05 -9.78 -18.00
CA LEU A 19 48.79 -9.71 -18.76
C LEU A 19 48.54 -8.35 -19.42
N TYR A 20 49.22 -7.31 -18.94
CA TYR A 20 49.05 -5.94 -19.40
C TYR A 20 50.41 -5.33 -19.73
N SER A 21 50.50 -4.66 -20.87
CA SER A 21 51.64 -3.83 -21.22
C SER A 21 51.84 -2.70 -20.18
N PRO A 22 53.05 -2.15 -20.04
CA PRO A 22 53.32 -1.05 -19.11
C PRO A 22 52.39 0.15 -19.30
N SER A 23 52.00 0.44 -20.54
CA SER A 23 51.03 1.51 -20.87
C SER A 23 49.61 1.19 -20.42
N GLU A 24 49.17 -0.06 -20.56
CA GLU A 24 47.84 -0.49 -20.09
C GLU A 24 47.76 -0.45 -18.56
N ARG A 25 48.83 -0.86 -17.86
CA ARG A 25 48.91 -0.74 -16.40
C ARG A 25 48.77 0.70 -15.93
N GLN A 26 49.50 1.61 -16.55
CA GLN A 26 49.46 3.02 -16.19
C GLN A 26 48.07 3.64 -16.48
N ALA A 27 47.39 3.19 -17.54
CA ALA A 27 46.03 3.62 -17.85
C ALA A 27 45.03 3.11 -16.79
N ILE A 28 45.15 1.85 -16.37
CA ILE A 28 44.32 1.24 -15.33
C ILE A 28 44.55 1.94 -13.98
N GLU A 29 45.80 2.22 -13.61
CA GLU A 29 46.13 2.93 -12.36
C GLU A 29 45.50 4.33 -12.35
N ARG A 30 45.64 5.10 -13.44
CA ARG A 30 45.01 6.43 -13.54
C ARG A 30 43.48 6.38 -13.49
N HIS A 31 42.88 5.38 -14.14
CA HIS A 31 41.44 5.20 -14.10
C HIS A 31 40.98 4.86 -12.68
N ASN A 32 41.64 3.91 -12.02
CA ASN A 32 41.35 3.54 -10.64
C ASN A 32 41.51 4.73 -9.70
N ASP A 33 42.60 5.49 -9.82
CA ASP A 33 42.83 6.70 -9.04
C ASP A 33 41.71 7.73 -9.27
N SER A 34 41.26 7.93 -10.51
CA SER A 34 40.14 8.83 -10.79
C SER A 34 38.83 8.35 -10.14
N VAL A 35 38.55 7.05 -10.19
CA VAL A 35 37.35 6.44 -9.59
C VAL A 35 37.40 6.55 -8.07
N PHE A 36 38.55 6.29 -7.45
CA PHE A 36 38.74 6.42 -6.00
C PHE A 36 38.63 7.87 -5.53
N GLN A 37 39.19 8.82 -6.28
CA GLN A 37 39.06 10.24 -5.96
C GLN A 37 37.61 10.71 -6.09
N GLU A 38 36.89 10.26 -7.11
CA GLU A 38 35.48 10.60 -7.30
C GLU A 38 34.60 10.01 -6.18
N ALA A 39 34.84 8.75 -5.80
CA ALA A 39 34.16 8.11 -4.68
C ALA A 39 34.41 8.86 -3.35
N ARG A 40 35.65 9.30 -3.08
CA ARG A 40 35.96 10.12 -1.90
C ARG A 40 35.25 11.48 -1.92
N ARG A 41 35.20 12.15 -3.07
CA ARG A 41 34.49 13.43 -3.20
C ARG A 41 33.00 13.28 -2.93
N ARG A 42 32.36 12.23 -3.45
CA ARG A 42 30.94 11.93 -3.18
C ARG A 42 30.70 11.67 -1.69
N GLN A 43 31.55 10.86 -1.07
CA GLN A 43 31.45 10.57 0.35
C GLN A 43 31.64 11.83 1.22
N GLN A 44 32.58 12.72 0.87
CA GLN A 44 32.76 14.00 1.57
C GLN A 44 31.55 14.91 1.41
N ALA A 45 31.01 15.04 0.19
CA ALA A 45 29.81 15.84 -0.06
C ALA A 45 28.59 15.33 0.72
N GLU A 46 28.40 14.01 0.81
CA GLU A 46 27.33 13.40 1.61
C GLU A 46 27.50 13.70 3.11
N ILE A 47 28.73 13.62 3.64
CA ILE A 47 29.01 13.94 5.05
C ILE A 47 28.76 15.43 5.33
N GLU A 48 29.19 16.33 4.45
CA GLU A 48 28.94 17.77 4.56
C GLU A 48 27.44 18.09 4.50
N GLU A 49 26.69 17.43 3.61
CA GLU A 49 25.24 17.60 3.55
C GLU A 49 24.55 17.07 4.80
N HIS A 50 24.93 15.89 5.29
CA HIS A 50 24.40 15.30 6.52
C HIS A 50 24.69 16.17 7.74
N THR A 51 25.90 16.71 7.86
CA THR A 51 26.27 17.61 8.97
C THR A 51 25.53 18.94 8.90
N ARG A 52 25.34 19.51 7.70
CA ARG A 52 24.50 20.71 7.52
C ARG A 52 23.05 20.46 7.94
N ARG A 53 22.44 19.36 7.47
CA ARG A 53 21.07 18.98 7.84
C ARG A 53 20.94 18.70 9.35
N ALA A 54 21.95 18.07 9.96
CA ALA A 54 21.97 17.82 11.39
C ALA A 54 22.07 19.13 12.20
N TYR A 55 22.82 20.12 11.72
CA TYR A 55 22.89 21.43 12.35
C TYR A 55 21.56 22.20 12.22
N GLU A 56 20.96 22.17 11.02
CA GLU A 56 19.64 22.79 10.76
C GLU A 56 18.53 22.14 11.59
N SER A 57 18.56 20.81 11.76
CA SER A 57 17.56 20.06 12.53
C SER A 57 17.71 20.24 14.05
N ASN A 58 18.92 20.55 14.54
CA ASN A 58 19.18 20.72 15.98
C ASN A 58 19.18 22.18 16.43
N ARG A 59 18.94 23.13 15.52
CA ARG A 59 18.78 24.53 15.91
C ARG A 59 17.46 24.67 16.69
N PRO A 60 17.46 25.36 17.84
CA PRO A 60 16.20 25.69 18.49
C PRO A 60 15.37 26.54 17.53
N MET A 61 14.10 26.17 17.34
CA MET A 61 13.18 26.92 16.49
C MET A 61 13.02 28.35 17.01
N SER A 62 12.99 29.31 16.09
CA SER A 62 12.72 30.71 16.43
C SER A 62 11.25 30.88 16.85
N SER A 63 10.94 31.97 17.57
CA SER A 63 9.56 32.28 17.94
C SER A 63 8.62 32.44 16.73
N GLU A 64 9.15 32.95 15.60
CA GLU A 64 8.41 33.07 14.35
C GLU A 64 8.13 31.70 13.71
N GLU A 65 9.11 30.79 13.72
CA GLU A 65 8.93 29.42 13.24
C GLU A 65 7.89 28.65 14.07
N TYR A 66 7.90 28.84 15.39
CA TYR A 66 6.88 28.26 16.28
C TYR A 66 5.48 28.78 15.98
N TYR A 67 5.34 30.09 15.74
CA TYR A 67 4.06 30.69 15.40
C TYR A 67 3.53 30.16 14.06
N GLN A 68 4.40 30.07 13.05
CA GLN A 68 4.02 29.51 11.76
C GLN A 68 3.62 28.03 11.87
N LEU A 69 4.37 27.24 12.64
CA LEU A 69 4.05 25.83 12.89
C LEU A 69 2.68 25.67 13.60
N ALA A 70 2.31 26.61 14.48
CA ALA A 70 1.01 26.60 15.12
C ALA A 70 -0.13 26.84 14.11
N LEU A 71 0.03 27.82 13.22
CA LEU A 71 -0.93 28.10 12.14
C LEU A 71 -1.07 26.91 11.19
N ASP A 72 0.05 26.30 10.79
CA ASP A 72 0.04 25.15 9.88
C ASP A 72 -0.68 23.95 10.50
N ARG A 73 -0.51 23.73 11.81
CA ARG A 73 -1.23 22.67 12.56
C ARG A 73 -2.72 22.94 12.63
N GLU A 74 -3.15 24.18 12.80
CA GLU A 74 -4.57 24.53 12.79
C GLU A 74 -5.18 24.32 11.40
N ALA A 75 -4.49 24.76 10.34
CA ALA A 75 -4.92 24.53 8.96
C ALA A 75 -5.05 23.03 8.64
N GLN A 76 -4.07 22.21 9.05
CA GLN A 76 -4.10 20.76 8.87
C GLN A 76 -5.26 20.10 9.62
N LYS A 77 -5.57 20.56 10.84
CA LYS A 77 -6.73 20.05 11.60
C LYS A 77 -8.04 20.34 10.87
N GLN A 78 -8.20 21.55 10.35
CA GLN A 78 -9.41 21.91 9.59
C GLN A 78 -9.54 21.11 8.30
N LEU A 79 -8.42 20.87 7.59
CA LEU A 79 -8.42 20.03 6.39
C LEU A 79 -8.85 18.60 6.70
N LYS A 80 -8.27 17.99 7.75
CA LYS A 80 -8.67 16.64 8.18
C LYS A 80 -10.14 16.54 8.55
N GLN A 81 -10.67 17.53 9.29
CA GLN A 81 -12.09 17.55 9.64
C GLN A 81 -12.98 17.61 8.40
N LYS A 82 -12.62 18.45 7.41
CA LYS A 82 -13.36 18.50 6.14
C LYS A 82 -13.27 17.18 5.36
N GLU A 83 -12.12 16.53 5.34
CA GLU A 83 -11.98 15.22 4.70
C GLU A 83 -12.87 14.17 5.37
N GLU A 84 -12.90 14.15 6.71
CA GLU A 84 -13.76 13.25 7.48
C GLU A 84 -15.26 13.52 7.23
N GLU A 85 -15.67 14.79 7.20
CA GLU A 85 -17.05 15.20 6.88
C GLU A 85 -17.45 14.78 5.46
N LEU A 86 -16.59 15.01 4.47
CA LEU A 86 -16.84 14.61 3.08
C LEU A 86 -16.94 13.09 2.94
N LEU A 87 -16.08 12.33 3.62
CA LEU A 87 -16.14 10.88 3.63
C LEU A 87 -17.41 10.36 4.32
N ALA A 88 -17.85 11.00 5.41
CA ALA A 88 -19.09 10.66 6.08
C ALA A 88 -20.31 10.91 5.16
N ALA A 89 -20.36 12.08 4.52
CA ALA A 89 -21.40 12.43 3.56
C ALA A 89 -21.44 11.47 2.35
N ALA A 90 -20.28 11.09 1.81
CA ALA A 90 -20.19 10.13 0.72
C ALA A 90 -20.72 8.74 1.11
N LYS A 91 -20.41 8.27 2.32
CA LYS A 91 -20.94 6.99 2.84
C LYS A 91 -22.44 7.04 3.10
N GLU A 92 -22.95 8.18 3.56
CA GLU A 92 -24.38 8.35 3.78
C GLU A 92 -25.13 8.36 2.44
N GLN A 93 -24.59 9.04 1.43
CA GLN A 93 -25.14 9.02 0.07
C GLN A 93 -25.12 7.61 -0.53
N GLU A 94 -24.02 6.87 -0.40
CA GLU A 94 -23.92 5.48 -0.86
C GLU A 94 -24.97 4.59 -0.17
N LYS A 95 -25.21 4.80 1.13
CA LYS A 95 -26.27 4.09 1.86
C LYS A 95 -27.66 4.47 1.34
N ILE A 96 -27.91 5.75 1.03
CA ILE A 96 -29.17 6.21 0.45
C ILE A 96 -29.39 5.58 -0.93
N ASP A 97 -28.39 5.65 -1.82
CA ASP A 97 -28.46 5.10 -3.17
C ASP A 97 -28.65 3.56 -3.13
N PHE A 98 -27.99 2.87 -2.19
CA PHE A 98 -28.20 1.44 -1.94
C PHE A 98 -29.63 1.15 -1.45
N MET A 99 -30.17 2.01 -0.58
CA MET A 99 -31.52 1.88 -0.05
C MET A 99 -32.58 2.20 -1.12
N GLU A 100 -32.33 3.13 -2.05
CA GLU A 100 -33.23 3.48 -3.14
C GLU A 100 -33.22 2.44 -4.28
N SER A 101 -32.06 1.84 -4.57
CA SER A 101 -31.93 0.80 -5.61
C SER A 101 -32.50 -0.57 -5.22
N SER A 102 -32.89 -0.75 -3.95
CA SER A 102 -33.40 -2.03 -3.44
C SER A 102 -34.92 -2.19 -3.67
N PRO A 103 -35.38 -3.26 -4.36
CA PRO A 103 -36.79 -3.42 -4.75
C PRO A 103 -37.72 -3.64 -3.54
N PRO A 104 -39.00 -3.22 -3.59
CA PRO A 104 -39.93 -3.29 -2.46
C PRO A 104 -40.28 -4.73 -2.03
N SER A 105 -40.17 -5.69 -2.94
CA SER A 105 -40.28 -7.11 -2.62
C SER A 105 -39.30 -7.94 -3.44
N VAL A 106 -38.76 -9.00 -2.84
CA VAL A 106 -37.82 -9.94 -3.47
C VAL A 106 -38.36 -11.35 -3.31
N GLU A 107 -38.25 -12.16 -4.34
CA GLU A 107 -38.53 -13.60 -4.28
C GLU A 107 -37.21 -14.35 -4.30
N LEU A 108 -36.94 -15.13 -3.26
CA LEU A 108 -35.78 -16.00 -3.17
C LEU A 108 -36.20 -17.41 -3.56
N VAL A 109 -35.49 -18.01 -4.51
CA VAL A 109 -35.70 -19.39 -4.95
C VAL A 109 -34.35 -20.08 -5.01
N GLU A 110 -34.13 -21.08 -4.17
CA GLU A 110 -32.86 -21.78 -4.06
C GLU A 110 -33.06 -23.28 -3.88
N ALA A 111 -32.26 -24.08 -4.57
CA ALA A 111 -32.32 -25.54 -4.44
C ALA A 111 -31.53 -26.06 -3.23
N ASN A 112 -30.52 -25.30 -2.79
CA ASN A 112 -29.61 -25.67 -1.71
C ASN A 112 -29.98 -24.93 -0.41
N ALA A 113 -30.26 -25.70 0.65
CA ALA A 113 -30.66 -25.16 1.95
C ALA A 113 -29.64 -24.18 2.57
N MET A 114 -28.34 -24.46 2.43
CA MET A 114 -27.29 -23.60 3.00
C MET A 114 -27.16 -22.27 2.26
N MET A 115 -27.27 -22.30 0.93
CA MET A 115 -27.28 -21.09 0.12
C MET A 115 -28.54 -20.27 0.39
N PHE A 116 -29.70 -20.94 0.46
CA PHE A 116 -30.98 -20.32 0.81
C PHE A 116 -30.90 -19.57 2.15
N LEU A 117 -30.41 -20.23 3.21
CA LEU A 117 -30.31 -19.61 4.54
C LEU A 117 -29.33 -18.44 4.56
N LYS A 118 -28.21 -18.53 3.85
CA LYS A 118 -27.24 -17.43 3.74
C LYS A 118 -27.88 -16.22 3.03
N THR A 119 -28.49 -16.43 1.87
CA THR A 119 -29.16 -15.37 1.11
C THR A 119 -30.32 -14.77 1.92
N LEU A 120 -31.11 -15.61 2.60
CA LEU A 120 -32.19 -15.16 3.49
C LEU A 120 -31.65 -14.26 4.61
N GLN A 121 -30.55 -14.65 5.26
CA GLN A 121 -29.92 -13.85 6.32
C GLN A 121 -29.43 -12.50 5.79
N GLU A 122 -28.82 -12.46 4.60
CA GLU A 122 -28.36 -11.22 3.98
C GLU A 122 -29.51 -10.25 3.70
N TRP A 123 -30.65 -10.74 3.23
CA TRP A 123 -31.83 -9.90 2.98
C TRP A 123 -32.53 -9.46 4.27
N ILE A 124 -32.59 -10.30 5.31
CA ILE A 124 -33.10 -9.89 6.63
C ILE A 124 -32.24 -8.78 7.23
N GLN A 125 -30.91 -8.86 7.10
CA GLN A 125 -30.00 -7.78 7.54
C GLN A 125 -30.21 -6.47 6.78
N ARG A 126 -30.75 -6.53 5.56
CA ARG A 126 -31.15 -5.36 4.76
C ARG A 126 -32.51 -4.77 5.15
N GLY A 127 -33.18 -5.32 6.18
CA GLY A 127 -34.48 -4.83 6.66
C GLY A 127 -35.69 -5.42 5.92
N TYR A 128 -35.51 -6.56 5.26
CA TYR A 128 -36.62 -7.30 4.68
C TYR A 128 -37.18 -8.30 5.68
N GLU A 129 -38.51 -8.40 5.69
CA GLU A 129 -39.27 -9.35 6.49
C GLU A 129 -39.87 -10.44 5.60
N ILE A 130 -40.06 -11.62 6.17
CA ILE A 130 -40.68 -12.73 5.47
C ILE A 130 -42.17 -12.47 5.35
N ASP A 131 -42.69 -12.47 4.12
CA ASP A 131 -44.13 -12.40 3.88
C ASP A 131 -44.76 -13.77 4.19
N LEU A 132 -45.19 -13.93 5.44
CA LEU A 132 -45.83 -15.17 5.93
C LEU A 132 -47.14 -15.49 5.19
N ASN A 133 -47.77 -14.51 4.52
CA ASN A 133 -49.00 -14.73 3.77
C ASN A 133 -48.75 -15.35 2.39
N ARG A 134 -47.50 -15.37 1.90
CA ARG A 134 -47.11 -15.86 0.57
C ARG A 134 -45.88 -16.76 0.61
N VAL A 135 -45.80 -17.64 1.62
CA VAL A 135 -44.74 -18.67 1.66
C VAL A 135 -44.97 -19.69 0.54
N LEU A 136 -44.19 -19.56 -0.53
CA LEU A 136 -44.26 -20.38 -1.72
C LEU A 136 -43.41 -21.64 -1.53
N HIS A 137 -43.96 -22.67 -0.91
CA HIS A 137 -43.52 -24.07 -0.96
C HIS A 137 -42.07 -24.41 -0.50
N PHE A 138 -42.00 -25.36 0.43
CA PHE A 138 -40.78 -26.09 0.80
C PHE A 138 -40.88 -27.51 0.24
N VAL A 139 -40.29 -27.75 -0.92
CA VAL A 139 -40.19 -29.09 -1.52
C VAL A 139 -38.78 -29.62 -1.22
N PRO A 140 -38.57 -30.94 -1.01
CA PRO A 140 -37.23 -31.48 -0.89
C PRO A 140 -36.34 -31.05 -2.06
N GLY A 141 -35.33 -30.22 -1.78
CA GLY A 141 -34.44 -29.65 -2.79
C GLY A 141 -34.90 -28.36 -3.48
N CYS A 142 -35.95 -27.69 -3.00
CA CYS A 142 -36.36 -26.36 -3.46
C CYS A 142 -37.00 -25.53 -2.32
N PHE A 143 -36.40 -24.38 -2.06
CA PHE A 143 -36.79 -23.43 -1.02
C PHE A 143 -37.18 -22.12 -1.70
N ALA A 144 -38.44 -21.71 -1.59
CA ALA A 144 -38.89 -20.43 -2.11
C ALA A 144 -39.61 -19.59 -1.05
N VAL A 145 -39.16 -18.34 -0.90
CA VAL A 145 -39.73 -17.39 0.07
C VAL A 145 -39.79 -16.01 -0.55
N ARG A 146 -40.92 -15.33 -0.36
CA ARG A 146 -41.07 -13.92 -0.68
C ARG A 146 -40.73 -13.06 0.54
N LEU A 147 -39.91 -12.06 0.30
CA LEU A 147 -39.50 -11.05 1.26
C LEU A 147 -40.11 -9.70 0.89
N ILE A 148 -40.61 -8.98 1.88
CA ILE A 148 -41.14 -7.62 1.74
C ILE A 148 -40.32 -6.68 2.61
N ARG A 149 -40.08 -5.47 2.12
CA ARG A 149 -39.36 -4.48 2.91
C ARG A 149 -40.30 -3.88 3.95
N SER A 150 -39.92 -3.96 5.22
CA SER A 150 -40.63 -3.29 6.30
C SER A 150 -40.37 -1.79 6.16
N MET A 151 -41.37 -1.04 5.69
CA MET A 151 -41.29 0.42 5.69
C MET A 151 -41.37 0.88 7.15
N PRO A 152 -40.45 1.73 7.64
CA PRO A 152 -40.63 2.36 8.94
C PRO A 152 -41.91 3.21 8.89
N ASN A 153 -42.85 2.95 9.79
CA ASN A 153 -43.99 3.84 10.07
C ASN A 153 -43.50 5.18 10.65
#